data_AF-A0A7Y8X4D7-F1
#
_entry.id   AF-A0A7Y8X4D7-F1
#
_cell.length_a   1.000
_cell.length_b   1.000
_cell.length_c   1.000
_cell.angle_alpha   90.00
_cell.angle_beta   90.00
_cell.angle_gamma   90.00
#
_symmetry.space_group_name_H-M   'P 1'
#
loop_
_entity.id
_entity.type
_entity.pdbx_description
1 polymer ?
#
loop_
_entity_poly.entity_id
_entity_poly.type
_entity_poly.pdbx_seq_one_letter_code
_entity_poly.pdbx_strand_id
1 'polypeptide(L)'
;MNFQDSGTDESVEARWQRLPTTWRLMLDRGDSQAAAAGRGVLALIEAASAQPELRRLYPFTTRCVLRFGSGGGLPTETDTPAVESLRDGRFRVLSPTLTRVIGETDTADAAVALLLAQLPAAPDQ
;
A
#
# COMPACT_ATOMS: atom_id res chain seq x y z
N MET A 1 33.01 -3.39 3.01
CA MET A 1 32.09 -3.32 1.85
C MET A 1 30.93 -4.28 2.10
N ASN A 2 29.75 -3.78 2.46
CA ASN A 2 28.53 -4.59 2.57
C ASN A 2 27.69 -4.40 1.30
N PHE A 3 27.55 -5.46 0.50
CA PHE A 3 26.84 -5.49 -0.79
C PHE A 3 25.46 -6.17 -0.69
N GLN A 4 24.66 -5.84 0.33
CA GLN A 4 23.33 -6.47 0.49
C GLN A 4 22.15 -5.49 0.58
N ASP A 5 22.37 -4.19 0.38
CA ASP A 5 21.27 -3.21 0.46
C ASP A 5 20.63 -2.90 -0.91
N SER A 6 21.42 -2.93 -2.00
CA SER A 6 20.96 -2.52 -3.33
C SER A 6 19.96 -3.48 -4.00
N GLY A 7 20.02 -4.78 -3.68
CA GLY A 7 19.12 -5.77 -4.28
C GLY A 7 17.67 -5.66 -3.78
N THR A 8 17.48 -5.23 -2.54
CA THR A 8 16.17 -5.04 -1.93
C THR A 8 15.57 -3.70 -2.37
N ASP A 9 16.36 -2.63 -2.40
CA ASP A 9 15.91 -1.30 -2.84
C ASP A 9 15.52 -1.28 -4.33
N GLU A 10 16.33 -1.88 -5.21
CA GLU A 10 15.99 -2.01 -6.64
C GLU A 10 14.75 -2.89 -6.85
N SER A 11 14.57 -3.94 -6.04
CA SER A 11 13.38 -4.80 -6.10
C SER A 11 12.13 -4.09 -5.59
N VAL A 12 12.25 -3.24 -4.57
CA VAL A 12 11.16 -2.41 -4.05
C VAL A 12 10.76 -1.36 -5.08
N GLU A 13 11.73 -0.65 -5.66
CA GLU A 13 11.48 0.34 -6.71
C GLU A 13 10.86 -0.30 -7.96
N ALA A 14 11.42 -1.42 -8.44
CA ALA A 14 10.86 -2.15 -9.57
C ALA A 14 9.44 -2.65 -9.28
N ARG A 15 9.13 -3.00 -8.03
CA ARG A 15 7.78 -3.37 -7.60
C ARG A 15 6.84 -2.16 -7.68
N TRP A 16 7.25 -0.99 -7.18
CA TRP A 16 6.49 0.26 -7.28
C TRP A 16 6.19 0.65 -8.72
N GLN A 17 7.11 0.45 -9.66
CA GLN A 17 6.90 0.72 -11.09
C GLN A 17 5.92 -0.28 -11.74
N ARG A 18 5.96 -1.56 -11.34
CA ARG A 18 5.12 -2.62 -11.93
C ARG A 18 3.69 -2.63 -11.41
N LEU A 19 3.48 -2.21 -10.16
CA LEU A 19 2.19 -2.25 -9.49
C LEU A 19 1.08 -1.46 -10.23
N PRO A 20 1.24 -0.16 -10.55
CA PRO A 20 0.19 0.60 -11.23
C PRO A 20 -0.09 0.06 -12.63
N THR A 21 0.93 -0.39 -13.36
CA THR A 21 0.77 -1.02 -14.67
C THR A 21 -0.04 -2.31 -14.58
N THR A 22 0.24 -3.16 -13.59
CA THR A 22 -0.51 -4.41 -13.36
C THR A 22 -1.96 -4.13 -13.02
N TRP A 23 -2.22 -3.13 -12.17
CA TRP A 23 -3.58 -2.73 -11.80
C TRP A 23 -4.35 -2.12 -12.97
N ARG A 24 -3.71 -1.29 -13.82
CA ARG A 24 -4.34 -0.79 -15.06
C ARG A 24 -4.77 -1.93 -15.99
N LEU A 25 -3.92 -2.95 -16.16
CA LEU A 25 -4.27 -4.14 -16.96
C LEU A 25 -5.39 -4.99 -16.32
N MET A 26 -5.44 -5.07 -14.99
CA MET A 26 -6.54 -5.76 -14.29
C MET A 26 -7.87 -5.00 -14.41
N LEU A 27 -7.83 -3.67 -14.36
CA LEU A 27 -8.98 -2.79 -14.54
C LEU A 27 -9.57 -2.92 -15.95
N ASP A 28 -8.72 -2.95 -16.98
CA ASP A 28 -9.12 -3.12 -18.38
C ASP A 28 -9.83 -4.46 -18.63
N ARG A 29 -9.47 -5.50 -17.85
CA ARG A 29 -10.07 -6.85 -17.94
C ARG A 29 -11.22 -7.09 -16.97
N GLY A 30 -11.46 -6.17 -16.04
CA GLY A 30 -12.43 -6.32 -14.95
C GLY A 30 -13.81 -5.81 -15.31
N ASP A 31 -14.84 -6.35 -14.65
CA ASP A 31 -16.19 -5.78 -14.74
C ASP A 31 -16.28 -4.39 -14.05
N SER A 32 -17.27 -3.59 -14.44
CA SER A 32 -17.46 -2.19 -14.03
C SER A 32 -17.43 -2.00 -12.51
N GLN A 33 -17.94 -2.97 -11.74
CA GLN A 33 -17.99 -2.90 -10.28
C GLN A 33 -16.62 -3.20 -9.62
N ALA A 34 -15.84 -4.12 -10.20
CA ALA A 34 -14.45 -4.34 -9.79
C ALA A 34 -13.56 -3.17 -10.21
N ALA A 35 -13.92 -2.50 -11.30
CA ALA A 35 -13.19 -1.34 -11.80
C ALA A 35 -13.27 -0.13 -10.85
N ALA A 36 -14.38 0.06 -10.13
CA ALA A 36 -14.50 1.16 -9.15
C ALA A 36 -13.50 1.01 -7.99
N ALA A 37 -13.47 -0.14 -7.33
CA ALA A 37 -12.50 -0.41 -6.26
C ALA A 37 -11.07 -0.46 -6.81
N GLY A 38 -10.84 -1.02 -8.00
CA GLY A 38 -9.50 -1.05 -8.59
C GLY A 38 -8.97 0.34 -8.96
N ARG A 39 -9.82 1.29 -9.35
CA ARG A 39 -9.42 2.69 -9.57
C ARG A 39 -9.00 3.35 -8.28
N GLY A 40 -9.69 3.08 -7.17
CA GLY A 40 -9.26 3.55 -5.86
C GLY A 40 -7.93 2.93 -5.42
N VAL A 41 -7.69 1.64 -5.71
CA VAL A 41 -6.37 1.03 -5.47
C VAL A 41 -5.28 1.71 -6.29
N LEU A 42 -5.53 2.04 -7.56
CA LEU A 42 -4.57 2.77 -8.38
C LEU A 42 -4.24 4.14 -7.75
N ALA A 43 -5.25 4.88 -7.31
CA ALA A 43 -5.06 6.16 -6.64
C ALA A 43 -4.26 6.02 -5.33
N LEU A 44 -4.49 4.97 -4.55
CA LEU A 44 -3.70 4.67 -3.35
C LEU A 44 -2.24 4.37 -3.68
N ILE A 45 -1.99 3.61 -4.73
CA ILE A 45 -0.62 3.28 -5.17
C ILE A 45 0.10 4.55 -5.59
N GLU A 46 -0.53 5.40 -6.39
CA GLU A 46 0.03 6.68 -6.84
C GLU A 46 0.32 7.60 -5.63
N ALA A 47 -0.66 7.82 -4.75
CA ALA A 47 -0.49 8.63 -3.53
C ALA A 47 0.60 8.07 -2.60
N ALA A 48 0.64 6.76 -2.39
CA ALA A 48 1.64 6.14 -1.53
C ALA A 48 3.05 6.20 -2.17
N SER A 49 3.18 6.03 -3.49
CA SER A 49 4.45 6.15 -4.20
C SER A 49 5.06 7.54 -4.17
N ALA A 50 4.23 8.57 -3.99
CA ALA A 50 4.66 9.95 -3.82
C ALA A 50 5.29 10.18 -2.44
N GLN A 51 5.02 9.31 -1.46
CA GLN A 51 5.55 9.42 -0.11
C GLN A 51 6.87 8.64 0.01
N PRO A 52 8.00 9.32 0.28
CA PRO A 52 9.31 8.68 0.31
C PRO A 52 9.43 7.61 1.41
N GLU A 53 8.72 7.78 2.53
CA GLU A 53 8.69 6.83 3.65
C GLU A 53 8.07 5.49 3.23
N LEU A 54 6.96 5.53 2.49
CA LEU A 54 6.29 4.34 1.97
C LEU A 54 7.02 3.74 0.79
N ARG A 55 7.69 4.57 -0.03
CA ARG A 55 8.46 4.11 -1.17
C ARG A 55 9.59 3.15 -0.79
N ARG A 56 10.12 3.27 0.44
CA ARG A 56 11.13 2.36 1.00
C ARG A 56 10.56 1.02 1.46
N LEU A 57 9.24 0.91 1.62
CA LEU A 57 8.57 -0.32 2.02
C LEU A 57 8.14 -1.13 0.79
N TYR A 58 8.03 -2.45 0.95
CA TYR A 58 7.62 -3.32 -0.15
C TYR A 58 6.09 -3.29 -0.32
N PRO A 59 5.53 -2.80 -1.44
CA PRO A 59 4.09 -2.72 -1.59
C PRO A 59 3.50 -4.03 -2.10
N PHE A 60 2.40 -4.45 -1.48
CA PHE A 60 1.62 -5.60 -1.94
C PHE A 60 0.12 -5.33 -1.85
N THR A 61 -0.63 -5.85 -2.81
CA THR A 61 -2.08 -5.64 -2.90
C THR A 61 -2.84 -6.95 -2.89
N THR A 62 -3.86 -7.09 -2.06
CA THR A 62 -4.73 -8.28 -1.98
C THR A 62 -6.20 -7.85 -1.98
N ARG A 63 -7.04 -8.34 -2.90
CA ARG A 63 -8.51 -8.06 -2.94
C ARG A 63 -8.89 -6.58 -2.73
N CYS A 64 -8.14 -5.66 -3.32
CA CYS A 64 -8.30 -4.19 -3.18
C CYS A 64 -7.78 -3.57 -1.88
N VAL A 65 -6.99 -4.30 -1.10
CA VAL A 65 -6.26 -3.80 0.07
C VAL A 65 -4.79 -3.59 -0.31
N LEU A 66 -4.27 -2.38 -0.13
CA LEU A 66 -2.86 -2.04 -0.21
C LEU A 66 -2.20 -2.21 1.16
N ARG A 67 -1.10 -2.95 1.20
CA ARG A 67 -0.32 -3.26 2.39
C ARG A 67 1.16 -3.07 2.10
N PHE A 68 1.95 -2.91 3.16
CA PHE A 68 3.38 -2.66 3.08
C PHE A 68 4.13 -3.72 3.89
N GLY A 69 5.21 -4.28 3.35
CA GLY A 69 6.08 -5.19 4.09
C GLY A 69 7.36 -4.49 4.51
N SER A 70 7.87 -4.81 5.71
CA SER A 70 9.26 -4.46 6.07
C SER A 70 10.20 -5.34 5.23
N GLY A 71 11.16 -4.72 4.55
CA GLY A 71 11.97 -5.33 3.47
C GLY A 71 12.95 -6.44 3.89
N GLY A 72 12.70 -7.19 4.97
CA GLY A 72 13.64 -8.19 5.51
C GLY A 72 13.05 -9.44 6.16
N GLY A 73 11.74 -9.72 6.08
CA GLY A 73 11.16 -10.90 6.76
C GLY A 73 9.81 -11.38 6.22
N LEU A 74 9.45 -12.63 6.55
CA LEU A 74 8.16 -13.25 6.21
C LEU A 74 6.98 -12.38 6.71
N PRO A 75 5.87 -12.29 5.94
CA PRO A 75 4.76 -11.35 6.15
C PRO A 75 3.88 -11.62 7.39
N THR A 76 4.32 -12.47 8.32
CA THR A 76 3.52 -12.94 9.45
C THR A 76 3.38 -11.92 10.58
N GLU A 77 4.30 -10.95 10.69
CA GLU A 77 4.28 -9.86 11.68
C GLU A 77 4.46 -8.52 10.97
N THR A 78 3.49 -8.18 10.12
CA THR A 78 3.52 -6.86 9.51
C THR A 78 2.89 -5.88 10.49
N ASP A 79 3.69 -5.09 11.22
CA ASP A 79 3.26 -3.98 12.10
C ASP A 79 2.73 -2.77 11.33
N THR A 80 2.68 -2.83 10.00
CA THR A 80 2.21 -1.71 9.18
C THR A 80 0.69 -1.77 9.00
N PRO A 81 -0.01 -0.64 9.14
CA PRO A 81 -1.41 -0.53 8.76
C PRO A 81 -1.61 -0.79 7.27
N ALA A 82 -2.85 -1.04 6.89
CA ALA A 82 -3.25 -1.32 5.52
C ALA A 82 -4.36 -0.37 5.07
N VAL A 83 -4.54 -0.18 3.78
CA VAL A 83 -5.67 0.59 3.24
C VAL A 83 -6.49 -0.24 2.28
N GLU A 84 -7.77 -0.37 2.54
CA GLU A 84 -8.75 -0.98 1.65
C GLU A 84 -9.46 0.09 0.82
N SER A 85 -9.48 -0.10 -0.50
CA SER A 85 -10.37 0.66 -1.38
C SER A 85 -11.73 -0.01 -1.44
N LEU A 86 -12.77 0.76 -1.13
CA LEU A 86 -14.15 0.30 -1.21
C LEU A 86 -14.74 0.55 -2.61
N ARG A 87 -15.84 -0.15 -2.89
CA ARG A 87 -16.57 -0.04 -4.18
C ARG A 87 -17.35 1.27 -4.32
N ASP A 88 -17.63 1.94 -3.21
CA ASP A 88 -18.30 3.24 -3.17
C ASP A 88 -17.35 4.43 -3.38
N GLY A 89 -16.05 4.16 -3.59
CA GLY A 89 -15.02 5.18 -3.81
C GLY A 89 -14.36 5.68 -2.52
N ARG A 90 -14.77 5.17 -1.35
CA ARG A 90 -14.14 5.50 -0.06
C ARG A 90 -12.98 4.56 0.24
N PHE A 91 -12.19 4.93 1.24
CA PHE A 91 -11.00 4.21 1.68
C PHE A 91 -11.07 3.92 3.17
N ARG A 92 -10.69 2.71 3.57
CA ARG A 92 -10.61 2.32 4.98
C ARG A 92 -9.18 2.02 5.35
N VAL A 93 -8.68 2.71 6.37
CA VAL A 93 -7.40 2.35 6.98
C VAL A 93 -7.68 1.29 8.05
N LEU A 94 -7.00 0.16 7.91
CA LEU A 94 -7.10 -1.01 8.73
C LEU A 94 -5.87 -1.13 9.62
N SER A 95 -6.07 -1.70 10.80
CA SER A 95 -4.99 -2.09 11.69
C SER A 95 -4.03 -3.07 11.02
N PRO A 96 -2.79 -3.22 11.52
CA PRO A 96 -1.84 -4.20 10.97
C PRO A 96 -2.39 -5.64 10.99
N THR A 97 -3.25 -5.96 11.96
CA THR A 97 -3.98 -7.23 12.06
C THR A 97 -5.13 -7.39 11.05
N LEU A 98 -5.50 -6.33 10.32
CA LEU A 98 -6.71 -6.20 9.50
C LEU A 98 -8.05 -6.42 10.22
N THR A 99 -8.04 -6.60 11.54
CA THR A 99 -9.25 -6.91 12.31
C THR A 99 -10.01 -5.66 12.75
N ARG A 100 -9.38 -4.48 12.72
CA ARG A 100 -9.96 -3.22 13.17
C ARG A 100 -9.83 -2.14 12.11
N VAL A 101 -10.89 -1.38 11.89
CA VAL A 101 -10.85 -0.13 11.11
C VAL A 101 -10.33 0.98 12.03
N ILE A 102 -9.21 1.60 11.63
CA ILE A 102 -8.63 2.75 12.30
C ILE A 102 -9.38 4.03 11.89
N GLY A 103 -9.71 4.16 10.61
CA GLY A 103 -10.43 5.31 10.07
C GLY A 103 -10.94 5.08 8.67
N GLU A 104 -11.95 5.85 8.27
CA GLU A 104 -12.45 5.91 6.89
C GLU A 104 -12.14 7.30 6.32
N THR A 105 -11.86 7.35 5.02
CA THR A 105 -11.56 8.60 4.31
C THR A 105 -12.16 8.56 2.91
N ASP A 106 -12.50 9.71 2.36
CA ASP A 106 -13.10 9.80 1.02
C ASP A 106 -12.04 9.97 -0.09
N THR A 107 -10.76 10.15 0.27
CA THR A 107 -9.67 10.37 -0.69
C THR A 107 -8.46 9.51 -0.38
N ALA A 108 -7.73 9.12 -1.43
CA ALA A 108 -6.53 8.29 -1.31
C ALA A 108 -5.42 9.00 -0.52
N ASP A 109 -5.19 10.29 -0.76
CA ASP A 109 -4.22 11.10 -0.01
C ASP A 109 -4.52 11.14 1.49
N ALA A 110 -5.78 11.33 1.88
CA ALA A 110 -6.16 11.32 3.29
C ALA A 110 -5.95 9.94 3.92
N ALA A 111 -6.26 8.87 3.20
CA ALA A 111 -6.00 7.50 3.65
C ALA A 111 -4.51 7.24 3.85
N VAL A 112 -3.67 7.70 2.92
CA VAL A 112 -2.21 7.58 2.99
C VAL A 112 -1.63 8.41 4.14
N ALA A 113 -2.10 9.64 4.32
CA ALA A 113 -1.71 10.48 5.45
C ALA A 113 -2.07 9.84 6.80
N LEU A 114 -3.26 9.24 6.90
CA LEU A 114 -3.69 8.53 8.09
C LEU A 114 -2.90 7.23 8.29
N LEU A 115 -2.54 6.53 7.22
CA LEU A 115 -1.65 5.38 7.29
C LEU A 115 -0.25 5.77 7.79
N LEU A 116 0.33 6.86 7.27
CA LEU A 116 1.62 7.38 7.72
C LEU A 116 1.60 7.77 9.20
N ALA A 117 0.53 8.43 9.65
CA ALA A 117 0.34 8.80 11.06
C ALA A 117 0.23 7.59 11.99
N GLN A 118 -0.04 6.40 11.44
CA GLN A 118 -0.18 5.14 12.18
C GLN A 118 1.00 4.20 11.97
N LEU A 119 1.99 4.58 11.16
CA LEU A 119 3.26 3.86 11.14
C LEU A 119 3.90 4.01 12.52
N PRO A 120 4.48 2.92 13.08
CA PRO A 120 5.26 3.06 14.28
C PRO A 120 6.36 4.07 13.99
N ALA A 121 6.39 5.18 14.74
CA ALA A 121 7.52 6.10 14.72
C ALA A 121 8.77 5.22 14.93
N ALA A 122 9.75 5.34 14.04
CA ALA A 122 10.99 4.58 14.17
C ALA A 122 11.44 4.69 15.63
N PRO A 123 11.74 3.57 16.32
CA PRO A 123 12.29 3.67 17.66
C PRO A 123 13.55 4.52 17.54
N ASP A 124 13.55 5.66 18.23
CA ASP A 124 14.74 6.48 18.49
C ASP A 124 15.79 5.53 19.10
N GLN A 125 16.73 5.06 18.27
CA GLN A 125 17.82 4.16 18.64
C GLN A 125 19.11 4.63 17.96
#